data_AF-A0AAN6MCT2-F1
#
_entry.id   AF-A0AAN6MCT2-F1
#
_cell.length_a   1.000
_cell.length_b   1.000
_cell.length_c   1.000
_cell.angle_alpha   90.00
_cell.angle_beta   90.00
_cell.angle_gamma   90.00
#
_symmetry.space_group_name_H-M   'P 1'
#
loop_
_entity.id
_entity.type
_entity.pdbx_description
1 polymer ?
#
loop_
_entity_poly.entity_id
_entity_poly.type
_entity_poly.pdbx_seq_one_letter_code
_entity_poly.pdbx_strand_id
1 'polypeptide(L)'
;MVMKMEWEDRGDGDMDKDMPTSLTSGTVQSVDSEFWLGRVPEVSSLEEQLRELKPDGMDEAEIEELAMLIRWILEYEPSRRPSVEAILAHPWFSS
;
A
#
# COMPACT_ATOMS: atom_id res chain seq x y z
N MET A 1 6.44 -10.33 -56.40
CA MET A 1 5.77 -10.59 -55.11
C MET A 1 4.84 -9.42 -54.84
N VAL A 2 3.56 -9.52 -55.21
CA VAL A 2 2.45 -8.75 -54.64
C VAL A 2 1.21 -9.61 -54.89
N MET A 3 0.59 -10.11 -53.82
CA MET A 3 -0.73 -10.74 -53.89
C MET A 3 -1.78 -9.71 -53.44
N LYS A 4 -2.86 -9.62 -54.22
CA LYS A 4 -4.10 -8.90 -53.90
C LYS A 4 -4.70 -9.41 -52.59
N MET A 5 -5.45 -8.56 -51.90
CA MET A 5 -6.83 -8.93 -51.51
C MET A 5 -7.67 -7.70 -51.21
N GLU A 6 -8.79 -7.64 -51.91
CA GLU A 6 -9.99 -6.82 -51.69
C GLU A 6 -10.44 -6.83 -50.24
N TRP A 7 -10.97 -5.70 -49.78
CA TRP A 7 -12.16 -5.71 -48.93
C TRP A 7 -13.11 -4.61 -49.41
N GLU A 8 -14.37 -5.02 -49.52
CA GLU A 8 -15.50 -4.33 -50.13
C GLU A 8 -16.08 -3.22 -49.24
N ASP A 9 -16.68 -2.26 -49.94
CA ASP A 9 -17.64 -1.28 -49.49
C ASP A 9 -18.85 -1.95 -48.80
N ARG A 10 -19.11 -1.57 -47.53
CA ARG A 10 -20.38 -1.85 -46.84
C ARG A 10 -20.78 -0.66 -45.98
N GLY A 11 -21.65 0.17 -46.56
CA GLY A 11 -23.00 0.39 -46.02
C GLY A 11 -23.14 1.21 -44.74
N ASP A 12 -23.67 2.42 -44.93
CA ASP A 12 -24.64 3.17 -44.12
C ASP A 12 -24.86 2.77 -42.66
N GLY A 13 -24.68 3.73 -41.75
CA GLY A 13 -25.16 3.64 -40.38
C GLY A 13 -24.87 4.86 -39.52
N ASP A 14 -25.83 5.78 -39.51
CA ASP A 14 -26.13 6.83 -38.53
C ASP A 14 -25.05 7.84 -38.11
N MET A 15 -25.31 9.08 -38.54
CA MET A 15 -24.75 10.31 -37.98
C MET A 15 -25.43 10.61 -36.63
N ASP A 16 -24.98 9.96 -35.56
CA ASP A 16 -25.25 10.39 -34.17
C ASP A 16 -23.94 10.43 -33.38
N LYS A 17 -23.01 11.29 -33.82
CA LYS A 17 -21.83 11.66 -33.03
C LYS A 17 -21.82 13.15 -32.79
N ASP A 18 -22.93 13.63 -32.24
CA ASP A 18 -22.97 14.90 -31.55
C ASP A 18 -22.34 14.77 -30.17
N MET A 19 -21.35 15.64 -29.96
CA MET A 19 -21.10 16.39 -28.73
C MET A 19 -20.70 15.62 -27.47
N PRO A 20 -19.46 15.82 -26.95
CA PRO A 20 -19.14 15.49 -25.57
C PRO A 20 -19.83 16.51 -24.64
N THR A 21 -20.99 16.15 -24.11
CA THR A 21 -21.67 16.88 -23.04
C THR A 21 -21.73 16.03 -21.77
N SER A 22 -20.90 16.44 -20.81
CA SER A 22 -21.23 16.51 -19.38
C SER A 22 -21.69 15.24 -18.62
N LEU A 23 -20.91 14.94 -17.57
CA LEU A 23 -21.30 14.22 -16.35
C LEU A 23 -21.65 12.73 -16.53
N THR A 24 -20.63 11.89 -16.66
CA THR A 24 -20.78 10.48 -16.30
C THR A 24 -20.57 10.33 -14.80
N SER A 25 -21.62 9.86 -14.13
CA SER A 25 -21.57 9.28 -12.80
C SER A 25 -20.40 8.30 -12.77
N GLY A 26 -19.39 8.61 -11.95
CA GLY A 26 -18.19 7.79 -11.84
C GLY A 26 -18.58 6.39 -11.40
N THR A 27 -18.59 5.47 -12.36
CA THR A 27 -18.62 4.03 -12.11
C THR A 27 -17.48 3.73 -11.15
N VAL A 28 -17.81 3.49 -9.89
CA VAL A 28 -16.94 2.73 -9.00
C VAL A 28 -16.71 1.41 -9.70
N GLN A 29 -15.55 1.27 -10.34
CA GLN A 29 -15.04 -0.04 -10.68
C GLN A 29 -15.01 -0.77 -9.35
N SER A 30 -15.94 -1.70 -9.19
CA SER A 30 -15.96 -2.66 -8.10
C SER A 30 -14.70 -3.47 -8.25
N VAL A 31 -13.59 -2.91 -7.75
CA VAL A 31 -12.35 -3.63 -7.52
C VAL A 31 -12.73 -4.83 -6.69
N ASP A 32 -12.43 -6.00 -7.23
CA ASP A 32 -12.85 -7.30 -6.73
C ASP A 32 -12.80 -7.32 -5.20
N SER A 33 -13.99 -7.30 -4.59
CA SER A 33 -14.15 -7.37 -3.13
C SER A 33 -13.68 -8.71 -2.56
N GLU A 34 -13.20 -9.61 -3.42
CA GLU A 34 -12.57 -10.90 -3.13
C GLU A 34 -11.03 -10.81 -2.99
N PHE A 35 -10.40 -9.67 -3.31
CA PHE A 35 -8.95 -9.49 -3.18
C PHE A 35 -8.46 -9.52 -1.72
N TRP A 36 -9.32 -9.20 -0.75
CA TRP A 36 -8.93 -8.98 0.63
C TRP A 36 -9.05 -10.19 1.58
N LEU A 37 -9.64 -11.31 1.16
CA LEU A 37 -9.87 -12.47 2.04
C LEU A 37 -9.10 -13.74 1.65
N GLY A 38 -8.41 -13.77 0.49
CA GLY A 38 -7.80 -14.98 -0.05
C GLY A 38 -6.29 -15.14 0.18
N ARG A 39 -5.57 -14.07 0.51
CA ARG A 39 -4.13 -14.10 0.71
C ARG A 39 -3.77 -13.27 1.93
N VAL A 40 -3.54 -13.92 3.06
CA VAL A 40 -2.79 -13.30 4.15
C VAL A 40 -1.34 -13.34 3.69
N PRO A 41 -0.71 -12.21 3.30
CA PRO A 41 0.73 -12.22 3.09
C PRO A 41 1.40 -12.69 4.39
N GLU A 42 2.44 -13.51 4.29
CA GLU A 42 3.35 -13.71 5.43
C GLU A 42 3.97 -12.35 5.74
N VAL A 43 3.40 -11.70 6.76
CA VAL A 43 3.91 -10.45 7.31
C VAL A 43 4.83 -10.81 8.46
N SER A 44 6.13 -10.59 8.27
CA SER A 44 7.12 -10.64 9.34
C SER A 44 6.84 -9.56 10.38
N SER A 45 7.33 -9.76 11.60
CA SER A 45 7.18 -8.77 12.68
C SER A 45 7.90 -7.46 12.34
N LEU A 46 7.45 -6.34 12.90
CA LEU A 46 8.09 -5.04 12.66
C LEU A 46 9.55 -5.04 13.15
N GLU A 47 9.83 -5.75 14.24
CA GLU A 47 11.16 -5.92 14.79
C GLU A 47 12.07 -6.72 13.85
N GLU A 48 11.53 -7.73 13.17
CA GLU A 48 12.26 -8.51 12.18
C GLU A 48 12.53 -7.68 10.92
N GLN A 49 11.53 -6.93 10.44
CA GLN A 49 11.70 -5.99 9.33
C GLN A 49 12.76 -4.93 9.64
N LEU A 50 12.82 -4.44 10.89
CA LEU A 50 13.83 -3.48 11.31
C LEU A 50 15.26 -4.08 11.22
N ARG A 51 15.44 -5.31 11.71
CA ARG A 51 16.74 -6.02 11.65
C ARG A 51 17.16 -6.36 10.22
N GLU A 52 16.21 -6.75 9.37
CA GLU A 52 16.47 -7.11 7.97
C GLU A 52 16.82 -5.88 7.13
N LEU A 53 16.06 -4.78 7.30
CA LEU A 53 16.28 -3.56 6.55
C LEU A 53 17.53 -2.81 6.99
N LYS A 54 17.91 -2.94 8.28
CA LYS A 54 19.10 -2.34 8.89
C LYS A 54 19.33 -0.90 8.40
N PRO A 55 18.60 0.09 8.94
CA PRO A 55 18.66 1.48 8.48
C PRO A 55 20.10 2.01 8.43
N ASP A 56 20.42 2.76 7.38
CA ASP A 56 21.76 3.34 7.19
C ASP A 56 22.14 4.23 8.38
N GLY A 57 23.36 4.05 8.88
CA GLY A 57 23.92 4.83 9.98
C GLY A 57 23.51 4.35 11.38
N MET A 58 22.83 3.21 11.49
CA MET A 58 22.44 2.62 12.77
C MET A 58 23.27 1.37 13.07
N ASP A 59 23.84 1.29 14.27
CA ASP A 59 24.55 0.10 14.73
C ASP A 59 23.59 -0.98 15.26
N GLU A 60 24.14 -2.15 15.61
CA GLU A 60 23.32 -3.27 16.07
C GLU A 60 22.66 -3.02 17.43
N ALA A 61 23.31 -2.25 18.31
CA ALA A 61 22.77 -1.93 19.62
C ALA A 61 21.61 -0.94 19.49
N GLU A 62 21.76 0.05 18.62
CA GLU A 62 20.71 1.02 18.29
C GLU A 62 19.49 0.34 17.66
N ILE A 63 19.69 -0.63 16.76
CA ILE A 63 18.60 -1.42 16.16
C ILE A 63 17.84 -2.20 17.24
N GLU A 64 18.54 -2.83 18.17
CA GLU A 64 17.90 -3.60 19.23
C GLU A 64 17.14 -2.71 20.23
N GLU A 65 17.71 -1.55 20.61
CA GLU A 65 17.00 -0.56 21.42
C GLU A 65 15.71 -0.08 20.74
N LEU A 66 15.77 0.22 19.44
CA LEU A 66 14.61 0.65 18.68
C LEU A 66 13.56 -0.48 18.53
N ALA A 67 13.98 -1.73 18.33
CA ALA A 67 13.07 -2.88 18.31
C ALA A 67 12.32 -3.02 19.65
N MET A 68 13.04 -2.89 20.77
CA MET A 68 12.43 -2.90 22.10
C MET A 68 11.46 -1.73 22.31
N LEU A 69 11.82 -0.54 21.84
CA LEU A 69 10.98 0.66 21.91
C LEU A 69 9.67 0.48 21.12
N ILE A 70 9.75 -0.03 19.89
CA ILE A 70 8.56 -0.31 19.06
C ILE A 70 7.65 -1.31 19.75
N ARG A 71 8.21 -2.41 20.28
CA ARG A 71 7.44 -3.42 21.02
C ARG A 71 6.73 -2.82 22.23
N TRP A 72 7.40 -1.97 22.97
CA TRP A 72 6.83 -1.30 24.14
C TRP A 72 5.68 -0.35 23.77
N ILE A 73 5.81 0.40 22.68
CA ILE A 73 4.75 1.31 22.18
C ILE A 73 3.55 0.53 21.64
N LEU A 74 3.81 -0.59 20.96
CA LEU A 74 2.80 -1.44 20.34
C LEU A 74 2.32 -2.57 21.25
N GLU A 75 2.51 -2.42 22.57
CA GLU A 75 2.06 -3.40 23.56
C GLU A 75 0.59 -3.77 23.31
N TYR A 76 0.33 -5.08 23.25
CA TYR A 76 -0.97 -5.62 22.86
C TYR A 76 -2.07 -5.23 23.86
N GLU A 77 -1.74 -5.30 25.14
CA GLU A 77 -2.62 -4.90 26.23
C GLU A 77 -2.66 -3.36 26.35
N PRO A 78 -3.80 -2.70 26.10
CA PRO A 78 -3.88 -1.24 26.12
C PRO A 78 -3.52 -0.64 27.48
N SER A 79 -3.82 -1.35 28.57
CA SER A 79 -3.49 -0.90 29.93
C SER A 79 -2.00 -0.93 30.24
N ARG A 80 -1.20 -1.64 29.44
CA ARG A 80 0.26 -1.73 29.56
C ARG A 80 0.99 -0.80 28.60
N ARG A 81 0.26 -0.20 27.64
CA ARG A 81 0.84 0.75 26.71
C ARG A 81 1.36 1.97 27.47
N PRO A 82 2.57 2.45 27.14
CA PRO A 82 3.09 3.67 27.76
C PRO A 82 2.27 4.90 27.38
N SER A 83 2.27 5.87 28.29
CA SER A 83 1.77 7.21 27.97
C SER A 83 2.72 7.92 27.02
N VAL A 84 2.21 8.96 26.35
CA VAL A 84 3.05 9.80 25.47
C VAL A 84 4.22 10.42 26.23
N GLU A 85 3.99 10.88 27.45
CA GLU A 85 5.03 11.44 28.33
C GLU A 85 6.12 10.41 28.63
N ALA A 86 5.74 9.15 28.90
CA ALA A 86 6.70 8.08 29.14
C ALA A 86 7.52 7.75 27.88
N ILE A 87 6.90 7.75 26.70
CA ILE A 87 7.60 7.53 25.43
C ILE A 87 8.64 8.62 25.20
N LEU A 88 8.25 9.90 25.36
CA LEU A 88 9.15 11.03 25.15
C LEU A 88 10.29 11.12 26.18
N ALA A 89 10.10 10.52 27.37
CA ALA A 89 11.15 10.41 28.37
C ALA A 89 12.15 9.26 28.10
N HIS A 90 11.92 8.44 27.07
CA HIS A 90 12.82 7.34 26.73
C HIS A 90 14.17 7.87 26.20
N PRO A 91 15.32 7.27 26.60
CA PRO A 91 16.65 7.76 26.22
C PRO A 91 16.85 7.97 24.72
N TRP A 92 16.24 7.12 23.90
CA TRP A 92 16.24 7.21 22.44
C TRP A 92 15.89 8.59 21.88
N PHE A 93 14.99 9.34 22.54
CA PHE A 93 14.58 10.67 22.10
C PHE A 93 15.41 11.82 22.69
N SER A 94 16.38 11.50 23.54
CA SER A 94 17.20 12.48 24.27
C SER A 94 18.71 12.39 23.99
N SER A 95 19.14 11.39 23.22
CA SER A 95 20.54 11.20 22.78
C SER A 95 21.02 12.31 21.85
#